data_AF-A0A401KHB8-F1
#
_entry.id   AF-A0A401KHB8-F1
#
_cell.length_a   1.000
_cell.length_b   1.000
_cell.length_c   1.000
_cell.angle_alpha   90.00
_cell.angle_beta   90.00
_cell.angle_gamma   90.00
#
_symmetry.space_group_name_H-M   'P 1'
#
loop_
_entity.id
_entity.type
_entity.pdbx_description
1 polymer ?
#
loop_
_entity_poly.entity_id
_entity_poly.type
_entity_poly.pdbx_seq_one_letter_code
_entity_poly.pdbx_strand_id
1 'polypeptide(L)'
;MHPLLTTLKSTLTRPQSWLSTRTTPSPITITLTTLTTILLPLLYSNYRTYLSYGPGGAPYNLLGWFGVTFLLYPFGRNMTSTTVYEKKIANGETQSYLSEDTVDMLNALKKEKRPAVGPHYVPQRQIGEFAGEEVKKHLDEQFYALAEQNSQLVKIADSRLETHAGAIFLATEELANRNETTRQLNGECVHVHRLKDYSLHMVLAPADCKKVFDAGWGQRHGFSGVKIPRALMGGKLIELPSEYVLVYAPRTKEEVALVLGLTKASLRPDDMDALIPSPSDGLDMHDLPVCMHGLRSGNIMARSMHALGANLAEQTGRPSVPIEATSNSAEWETAFHVSPLRSPAVRHRNAFSSGSSVLLSLRLGNTIRERREPVPG
;
A
#
# COMPACT_ATOMS: atom_id res chain seq x y z
N MET A 1 -24.08 7.76 104.11
CA MET A 1 -23.74 6.36 103.79
C MET A 1 -23.86 6.19 102.28
N HIS A 2 -22.78 5.69 101.65
CA HIS A 2 -22.57 5.32 100.24
C HIS A 2 -23.71 4.47 99.61
N PRO A 3 -23.75 4.18 98.26
CA PRO A 3 -22.68 4.38 97.24
C PRO A 3 -23.09 4.81 95.79
N LEU A 4 -22.07 5.33 95.08
CA LEU A 4 -21.59 4.97 93.71
C LEU A 4 -22.58 5.06 92.53
N LEU A 5 -22.56 6.14 91.73
CA LEU A 5 -21.61 6.33 90.61
C LEU A 5 -21.12 5.00 90.01
N THR A 6 -21.99 4.37 89.22
CA THR A 6 -21.65 3.17 88.44
C THR A 6 -22.06 3.38 86.98
N THR A 7 -21.09 3.83 86.18
CA THR A 7 -20.79 3.29 84.84
C THR A 7 -21.89 3.37 83.77
N LEU A 8 -22.12 4.56 83.22
CA LEU A 8 -22.60 4.73 81.85
C LEU A 8 -21.38 4.80 80.92
N LYS A 9 -20.73 3.66 80.70
CA LYS A 9 -19.72 3.50 79.66
C LYS A 9 -20.09 2.32 78.77
N SER A 10 -20.11 2.62 77.48
CA SER A 10 -19.95 1.72 76.34
C SER A 10 -21.01 0.64 76.12
N THR A 11 -21.86 0.88 75.13
CA THR A 11 -22.18 -0.13 74.10
C THR A 11 -22.63 0.58 72.81
N LEU A 12 -21.77 1.49 72.32
CA LEU A 12 -21.67 1.71 70.88
C LEU A 12 -20.86 0.55 70.32
N THR A 13 -21.50 -0.60 70.13
CA THR A 13 -20.93 -1.72 69.38
C THR A 13 -20.92 -1.31 67.92
N ARG A 14 -19.90 -0.52 67.54
CA ARG A 14 -19.56 -0.25 66.14
C ARG A 14 -19.39 -1.63 65.47
N PRO A 15 -20.09 -1.94 64.37
CA PRO A 15 -19.88 -3.20 63.68
C PRO A 15 -18.45 -3.20 63.13
N GLN A 16 -17.54 -3.82 63.87
CA GLN A 16 -16.13 -4.00 63.54
C GLN A 16 -15.95 -5.17 62.56
N SER A 17 -16.96 -5.45 61.74
CA SER A 17 -16.96 -6.50 60.72
C SER A 17 -16.67 -5.98 59.31
N TRP A 18 -16.47 -4.67 59.13
CA TRP A 18 -15.92 -4.11 57.89
C TRP A 18 -14.40 -3.90 57.98
N LEU A 19 -13.69 -4.82 58.63
CA LEU A 19 -12.26 -4.96 58.40
C LEU A 19 -12.11 -5.46 56.97
N SER A 20 -11.98 -4.52 56.04
CA SER A 20 -11.63 -4.77 54.64
C SER A 20 -10.45 -5.73 54.64
N THR A 21 -10.69 -6.99 54.28
CA THR A 21 -9.62 -7.93 53.97
C THR A 21 -8.81 -7.28 52.86
N ARG A 22 -7.65 -6.75 53.21
CA ARG A 22 -6.74 -6.12 52.26
C ARG A 22 -6.08 -7.26 51.49
N THR A 23 -6.78 -7.79 50.51
CA THR A 23 -6.26 -8.84 49.64
C THR A 23 -5.16 -8.21 48.80
N THR A 24 -3.89 -8.48 49.14
CA THR A 24 -2.77 -8.08 48.30
C THR A 24 -2.89 -8.84 46.98
N PRO A 25 -2.92 -8.18 45.82
CA PRO A 25 -3.03 -8.86 44.53
C PRO A 25 -1.86 -9.84 44.38
N SER A 26 -2.15 -11.04 43.85
CA SER A 26 -1.10 -12.02 43.61
C SER A 26 -0.07 -11.49 42.59
N PRO A 27 1.19 -11.95 42.62
CA PRO A 27 2.19 -11.56 41.62
C PRO A 27 1.71 -11.76 40.18
N ILE A 28 0.93 -12.82 39.92
CA ILE A 28 0.31 -13.08 38.61
C ILE A 28 -0.67 -11.97 38.23
N THR A 29 -1.50 -11.54 39.18
CA THR A 29 -2.47 -10.45 38.95
C THR A 29 -1.75 -9.14 38.63
N ILE A 30 -0.68 -8.84 39.37
CA ILE A 30 0.14 -7.63 39.12
C ILE A 30 0.75 -7.70 37.71
N THR A 31 1.41 -8.81 37.35
CA THR A 31 2.05 -8.99 36.04
C THR A 31 1.05 -8.92 34.89
N LEU A 32 -0.12 -9.56 35.01
CA LEU A 32 -1.13 -9.51 33.96
C LEU A 32 -1.67 -8.08 33.81
N THR A 33 -1.96 -7.41 34.93
CA THR A 33 -2.48 -6.04 34.91
C THR A 33 -1.48 -5.07 34.31
N THR A 34 -0.20 -5.14 34.68
CA THR A 34 0.85 -4.27 34.11
C THR A 34 1.05 -4.55 32.62
N LEU A 35 1.10 -5.82 32.23
CA LEU A 35 1.23 -6.20 30.82
C LEU A 35 0.04 -5.70 29.99
N THR A 36 -1.19 -5.87 30.47
CA THR A 36 -2.38 -5.36 29.79
C THR A 36 -2.39 -3.84 29.72
N THR A 37 -2.03 -3.15 30.81
CA THR A 37 -2.00 -1.68 30.86
C THR A 37 -1.01 -1.08 29.87
N ILE A 38 0.12 -1.75 29.63
CA ILE A 38 1.14 -1.28 28.68
C ILE A 38 0.82 -1.73 27.25
N LEU A 39 0.49 -3.01 27.04
CA LEU A 39 0.32 -3.55 25.69
C LEU A 39 -0.98 -3.10 25.03
N LEU A 40 -2.07 -2.96 25.77
CA LEU A 40 -3.37 -2.66 25.17
C LEU A 40 -3.38 -1.29 24.46
N PRO A 41 -2.88 -0.19 25.05
CA PRO A 41 -2.78 1.09 24.33
C PRO A 41 -1.83 1.03 23.12
N LEU A 42 -0.73 0.28 23.21
CA LEU A 42 0.22 0.13 22.10
C LEU A 42 -0.39 -0.64 20.93
N LEU A 43 -1.06 -1.77 21.20
CA LEU A 43 -1.77 -2.56 20.20
C LEU A 43 -2.94 -1.78 19.61
N TYR A 44 -3.69 -1.04 20.43
CA TYR A 44 -4.76 -0.17 19.95
C TYR A 44 -4.21 0.92 19.04
N SER A 45 -3.14 1.61 19.44
CA SER A 45 -2.49 2.65 18.62
C SER A 45 -1.95 2.09 17.30
N ASN A 46 -1.30 0.92 17.34
CA ASN A 46 -0.81 0.23 16.16
C ASN A 46 -1.96 -0.19 15.23
N TYR A 47 -3.06 -0.73 15.78
CA TYR A 47 -4.26 -1.06 15.02
C TYR A 47 -4.95 0.18 14.42
N ARG A 48 -5.04 1.29 15.17
CA ARG A 48 -5.57 2.56 14.66
C ARG A 48 -4.69 3.13 13.56
N THR A 49 -3.37 2.96 13.66
CA THR A 49 -2.44 3.32 12.60
C THR A 49 -2.68 2.46 11.36
N TYR A 50 -2.86 1.15 11.51
CA TYR A 50 -3.22 0.25 10.41
C TYR A 50 -4.52 0.67 9.71
N LEU A 51 -5.57 0.98 10.47
CA LEU A 51 -6.82 1.48 9.89
C LEU A 51 -6.65 2.86 9.24
N SER A 52 -5.71 3.69 9.70
CA SER A 52 -5.51 5.02 9.13
C SER A 52 -5.08 4.99 7.66
N TYR A 53 -4.48 3.88 7.20
CA TYR A 53 -4.01 3.67 5.84
C TYR A 53 -5.12 3.56 4.80
N GLY A 54 -6.32 3.17 5.23
CA GLY A 54 -7.40 2.77 4.33
C GLY A 54 -7.18 1.38 3.70
N PRO A 55 -8.08 0.96 2.78
CA PRO A 55 -7.96 -0.30 2.05
C PRO A 55 -6.67 -0.40 1.23
N GLY A 56 -6.22 -1.64 0.98
CA GLY A 56 -5.03 -1.95 0.19
C GLY A 56 -4.81 -3.45 0.08
N GLY A 57 -3.56 -3.88 -0.08
CA GLY A 57 -3.22 -5.30 -0.34
C GLY A 57 -3.53 -6.29 0.80
N ALA A 58 -3.85 -5.82 2.01
CA ALA A 58 -4.25 -6.65 3.15
C ALA A 58 -5.70 -6.31 3.59
N PRO A 59 -6.44 -7.28 4.17
CA PRO A 59 -7.82 -7.05 4.60
C PRO A 59 -7.95 -5.90 5.59
N TYR A 60 -8.77 -4.90 5.28
CA TYR A 60 -8.96 -3.70 6.10
C TYR A 60 -9.82 -3.96 7.37
N ASN A 61 -9.32 -4.80 8.27
CA ASN A 61 -9.97 -5.20 9.52
C ASN A 61 -8.94 -5.76 10.53
N LEU A 62 -9.43 -6.24 11.68
CA LEU A 62 -8.59 -6.77 12.76
C LEU A 62 -7.75 -7.99 12.32
N LEU A 63 -8.27 -8.85 11.43
CA LEU A 63 -7.56 -10.03 10.94
C LEU A 63 -6.40 -9.64 10.04
N GLY A 64 -6.60 -8.68 9.14
CA GLY A 64 -5.52 -8.17 8.29
C GLY A 64 -4.43 -7.47 9.10
N TRP A 65 -4.81 -6.65 10.09
CA TRP A 65 -3.86 -6.06 11.04
C TRP A 65 -3.02 -7.12 11.74
N PHE A 66 -3.67 -8.14 12.33
CA PHE A 66 -2.97 -9.20 13.03
C PHE A 66 -2.00 -9.95 12.11
N GLY A 67 -2.44 -10.30 10.90
CA GLY A 67 -1.60 -10.97 9.90
C GLY A 67 -0.38 -10.15 9.52
N VAL A 68 -0.55 -8.86 9.24
CA VAL A 68 0.55 -7.99 8.84
C VAL A 68 1.52 -7.74 9.98
N THR A 69 1.02 -7.49 11.20
CA THR A 69 1.83 -7.14 12.38
C THR A 69 2.59 -8.33 12.95
N PHE A 70 1.99 -9.52 13.00
CA PHE A 70 2.58 -10.66 13.70
C PHE A 70 3.08 -11.77 12.78
N LEU A 71 2.44 -11.98 11.62
CA LEU A 71 2.82 -13.06 10.72
C LEU A 71 3.78 -12.60 9.63
N LEU A 72 3.55 -11.41 9.05
CA LEU A 72 4.34 -10.93 7.92
C LEU A 72 5.51 -10.04 8.32
N TYR A 73 5.41 -9.31 9.44
CA TYR A 73 6.47 -8.41 9.91
C TYR A 73 7.87 -9.05 10.00
N PRO A 74 8.05 -10.31 10.47
CA PRO A 74 9.37 -10.94 10.52
C PRO A 74 10.06 -11.13 9.17
N PHE A 75 9.31 -11.10 8.06
CA PHE A 75 9.85 -11.24 6.70
C PHE A 75 10.29 -9.90 6.08
N GLY A 76 10.09 -8.79 6.80
CA GLY A 76 10.48 -7.46 6.36
C GLY A 76 11.98 -7.30 6.18
N ARG A 77 12.35 -6.42 5.24
CA ARG A 77 13.72 -5.94 5.07
C ARG A 77 13.84 -4.50 5.53
N ASN A 78 15.08 -4.09 5.78
CA ASN A 78 15.39 -2.69 6.03
C ASN A 78 14.95 -1.86 4.81
N MET A 79 14.12 -0.84 5.05
CA MET A 79 13.52 -0.02 4.01
C MET A 79 14.41 1.15 3.59
N THR A 80 15.44 1.54 4.33
CA THR A 80 16.23 2.75 4.05
C THR A 80 17.67 2.48 3.66
N SER A 81 18.15 1.24 3.79
CA SER A 81 19.51 0.84 3.44
C SER A 81 19.73 0.83 1.92
N THR A 82 20.83 1.44 1.48
CA THR A 82 21.31 1.47 0.09
C THR A 82 22.23 0.30 -0.28
N THR A 83 22.62 -0.53 0.70
CA THR A 83 23.65 -1.58 0.52
C THR A 83 23.30 -2.58 -0.58
N VAL A 84 22.02 -2.84 -0.83
CA VAL A 84 21.61 -3.73 -1.93
C VAL A 84 21.95 -3.13 -3.30
N TYR A 85 21.75 -1.82 -3.46
CA TYR A 85 22.05 -1.11 -4.71
C TYR A 85 23.54 -0.88 -4.87
N GLU A 86 24.27 -0.57 -3.80
CA GLU A 86 25.74 -0.47 -3.83
C GLU A 86 26.38 -1.75 -4.36
N LYS A 87 25.91 -2.92 -3.91
CA LYS A 87 26.37 -4.21 -4.41
C LYS A 87 26.04 -4.42 -5.89
N LYS A 88 24.83 -4.08 -6.32
CA LYS A 88 24.40 -4.20 -7.73
C LYS A 88 25.21 -3.29 -8.65
N ILE A 89 25.43 -2.04 -8.25
CA ILE A 89 26.26 -1.05 -8.95
C ILE A 89 27.71 -1.55 -9.05
N ALA A 90 28.28 -2.06 -7.95
CA ALA A 90 29.62 -2.64 -7.95
C ALA A 90 29.76 -3.87 -8.87
N ASN A 91 28.64 -4.58 -9.12
CA ASN A 91 28.57 -5.72 -10.03
C ASN A 91 28.24 -5.32 -11.49
N GLY A 92 28.19 -4.03 -11.81
CA GLY A 92 28.01 -3.52 -13.18
C GLY A 92 26.62 -2.96 -13.49
N GLU A 93 25.66 -3.01 -12.57
CA GLU A 93 24.35 -2.34 -12.74
C GLU A 93 24.45 -0.82 -12.47
N THR A 94 25.30 -0.12 -13.23
CA THR A 94 25.66 1.29 -13.02
C THR A 94 24.77 2.28 -13.77
N GLN A 95 23.93 1.80 -14.70
CA GLN A 95 23.09 2.63 -15.55
C GLN A 95 22.05 3.42 -14.74
N SER A 96 21.87 4.69 -15.13
CA SER A 96 20.96 5.65 -14.51
C SER A 96 20.07 6.26 -15.59
N TYR A 97 18.77 6.35 -15.33
CA TYR A 97 17.78 6.91 -16.27
C TYR A 97 17.23 8.26 -15.82
N LEU A 98 17.75 8.79 -14.71
CA LEU A 98 17.47 10.16 -14.29
C LEU A 98 18.17 11.15 -15.22
N SER A 99 17.39 12.09 -15.76
CA SER A 99 17.94 13.24 -16.48
C SER A 99 18.77 14.14 -15.57
N GLU A 100 19.66 14.95 -16.16
CA GLU A 100 20.46 15.93 -15.43
C GLU A 100 19.58 16.88 -14.61
N ASP A 101 18.53 17.45 -15.21
CA ASP A 101 17.54 18.28 -14.51
C ASP A 101 16.91 17.56 -13.30
N THR A 102 16.60 16.26 -13.45
CA THR A 102 16.04 15.47 -12.34
C THR A 102 17.05 15.28 -11.21
N VAL A 103 18.32 15.06 -11.54
CA VAL A 103 19.39 14.92 -10.56
C VAL A 103 19.63 16.25 -9.83
N ASP A 104 19.60 17.37 -10.53
CA ASP A 104 19.73 18.70 -9.94
C ASP A 104 18.57 19.03 -9.01
N MET A 105 17.33 18.76 -9.42
CA MET A 105 16.16 18.89 -8.55
C MET A 105 16.25 17.97 -7.32
N LEU A 106 16.72 16.73 -7.50
CA LEU A 106 16.88 15.78 -6.40
C LEU A 106 17.89 16.26 -5.36
N ASN A 107 18.99 16.88 -5.81
CA ASN A 107 20.00 17.47 -4.94
C ASN A 107 19.50 18.76 -4.27
N ALA A 108 18.84 19.64 -5.02
CA ALA A 108 18.30 20.90 -4.52
C ALA A 108 17.19 20.69 -3.48
N LEU A 109 16.37 19.65 -3.66
CA LEU A 109 15.24 19.33 -2.80
C LEU A 109 15.58 18.25 -1.76
N LYS A 110 16.87 18.00 -1.49
CA LYS A 110 17.32 16.96 -0.55
C LYS A 110 16.63 17.08 0.81
N LYS A 111 16.14 15.96 1.34
CA LYS A 111 15.45 15.91 2.63
C LYS A 111 16.39 15.46 3.74
N GLU A 112 16.69 16.34 4.68
CA GLU A 112 17.43 16.02 5.90
C GLU A 112 16.72 14.95 6.74
N LYS A 113 15.39 15.03 6.81
CA LYS A 113 14.55 14.04 7.48
C LYS A 113 13.53 13.46 6.51
N ARG A 114 13.54 12.12 6.39
CA ARG A 114 12.55 11.39 5.60
C ARG A 114 11.15 11.53 6.22
N PRO A 115 10.10 11.68 5.40
CA PRO A 115 8.72 11.54 5.86
C PRO A 115 8.50 10.23 6.63
N ALA A 116 7.59 10.27 7.60
CA ALA A 116 7.27 9.09 8.38
C ALA A 116 6.47 8.10 7.52
N VAL A 117 6.87 6.83 7.55
CA VAL A 117 6.13 5.73 6.92
C VAL A 117 5.67 4.79 8.03
N GLY A 118 4.43 4.31 7.90
CA GLY A 118 3.84 3.41 8.86
C GLY A 118 4.64 2.11 9.02
N PRO A 119 4.59 1.46 10.20
CA PRO A 119 5.41 0.26 10.48
C PRO A 119 4.96 -1.00 9.75
N HIS A 120 3.79 -0.97 9.12
CA HIS A 120 3.20 -2.11 8.42
C HIS A 120 3.63 -2.09 6.95
N TYR A 121 4.07 -3.24 6.44
CA TYR A 121 4.55 -3.32 5.06
C TYR A 121 3.43 -3.41 4.03
N VAL A 122 2.23 -3.88 4.40
CA VAL A 122 1.07 -3.98 3.49
C VAL A 122 -0.21 -3.58 4.22
N PRO A 123 -0.92 -2.53 3.78
CA PRO A 123 -0.45 -1.52 2.84
C PRO A 123 0.71 -0.70 3.44
N GLN A 124 1.70 -0.36 2.62
CA GLN A 124 2.74 0.60 3.02
C GLN A 124 2.24 2.02 2.73
N ARG A 125 2.28 2.89 3.75
CA ARG A 125 1.77 4.26 3.63
C ARG A 125 2.67 5.27 4.33
N GLN A 126 2.81 6.43 3.71
CA GLN A 126 3.26 7.63 4.39
C GLN A 126 2.20 8.04 5.42
N ILE A 127 2.66 8.44 6.61
CA ILE A 127 1.82 8.94 7.69
C ILE A 127 2.22 10.38 8.01
N GLY A 128 1.23 11.20 8.38
CA GLY A 128 1.44 12.59 8.77
C GLY A 128 1.09 13.58 7.67
N GLU A 129 2.03 14.47 7.33
CA GLU A 129 1.80 15.62 6.46
C GLU A 129 1.63 15.21 4.99
N PHE A 130 0.54 15.68 4.38
CA PHE A 130 0.19 15.47 2.99
C PHE A 130 -0.07 16.82 2.30
N ALA A 131 0.04 16.84 0.98
CA ALA A 131 -0.26 18.03 0.21
C ALA A 131 -1.76 18.38 0.22
N GLY A 132 -2.04 19.65 -0.04
CA GLY A 132 -3.40 20.12 -0.33
C GLY A 132 -3.93 19.56 -1.66
N GLU A 133 -5.23 19.72 -1.88
CA GLU A 133 -5.93 19.19 -3.06
C GLU A 133 -5.36 19.72 -4.39
N GLU A 134 -4.85 20.94 -4.38
CA GLU A 134 -4.28 21.58 -5.58
C GLU A 134 -3.05 20.83 -6.11
N VAL A 135 -2.11 20.48 -5.23
CA VAL A 135 -0.89 19.73 -5.60
C VAL A 135 -1.24 18.30 -6.00
N LYS A 136 -2.21 17.68 -5.32
CA LYS A 136 -2.72 16.35 -5.65
C LYS A 136 -3.32 16.29 -7.05
N LYS A 137 -4.21 17.25 -7.36
CA LYS A 137 -4.80 17.40 -8.70
C LYS A 137 -3.72 17.66 -9.75
N HIS A 138 -2.72 18.50 -9.43
CA HIS A 138 -1.61 18.74 -10.33
C HIS A 138 -0.79 17.47 -10.61
N LEU A 139 -0.50 16.66 -9.59
CA LEU A 139 0.16 15.37 -9.79
C LEU A 139 -0.68 14.45 -10.69
N ASP A 140 -1.99 14.37 -10.46
CA ASP A 140 -2.88 13.54 -11.27
C ASP A 140 -2.91 13.98 -12.73
N GLU A 141 -3.11 15.27 -12.99
CA GLU A 141 -3.11 15.82 -14.34
C GLU A 141 -1.83 15.47 -15.10
N GLN A 142 -0.68 15.68 -14.46
CA GLN A 142 0.62 15.40 -15.10
C GLN A 142 0.90 13.90 -15.24
N PHE A 143 0.46 13.08 -14.28
CA PHE A 143 0.60 11.63 -14.33
C PHE A 143 -0.17 11.03 -15.52
N TYR A 144 -1.41 11.45 -15.74
CA TYR A 144 -2.22 10.98 -16.87
C TYR A 144 -1.73 11.57 -18.19
N ALA A 145 -1.33 12.85 -18.22
CA ALA A 145 -0.74 13.45 -19.42
C ALA A 145 0.54 12.73 -19.86
N LEU A 146 1.40 12.32 -18.91
CA LEU A 146 2.59 11.54 -19.20
C LEU A 146 2.24 10.21 -19.88
N ALA A 147 1.21 9.51 -19.39
CA ALA A 147 0.79 8.24 -19.99
C ALA A 147 0.19 8.43 -21.40
N GLU A 148 -0.61 9.49 -21.60
CA GLU A 148 -1.21 9.81 -22.89
C GLU A 148 -0.14 10.17 -23.95
N GLN A 149 0.82 11.01 -23.59
CA GLN A 149 1.95 11.41 -24.45
C GLN A 149 2.87 10.24 -24.83
N ASN A 150 2.83 9.14 -24.07
CA ASN A 150 3.67 7.97 -24.27
C ASN A 150 2.84 6.70 -24.50
N SER A 151 1.64 6.82 -25.09
CA SER A 151 0.70 5.71 -25.28
C SER A 151 1.25 4.54 -26.12
N GLN A 152 2.31 4.76 -26.91
CA GLN A 152 3.06 3.72 -27.61
C GLN A 152 3.93 2.85 -26.68
N LEU A 153 4.33 3.39 -25.53
CA LEU A 153 5.18 2.73 -24.53
C LEU A 153 4.40 2.25 -23.32
N VAL A 154 3.36 2.97 -22.92
CA VAL A 154 2.66 2.75 -21.67
C VAL A 154 1.13 2.77 -21.81
N LYS A 155 0.46 2.20 -20.81
CA LYS A 155 -0.98 2.21 -20.66
C LYS A 155 -1.37 2.41 -19.20
N ILE A 156 -2.58 2.89 -18.97
CA ILE A 156 -3.18 2.99 -17.63
C ILE A 156 -4.04 1.76 -17.36
N ALA A 157 -3.86 1.17 -16.17
CA ALA A 157 -4.76 0.16 -15.62
C ALA A 157 -4.72 0.21 -14.09
N ASP A 158 -5.61 -0.54 -13.42
CA ASP A 158 -5.55 -0.68 -11.97
C ASP A 158 -4.30 -1.47 -11.54
N SER A 159 -3.63 -1.01 -10.48
CA SER A 159 -2.46 -1.70 -9.93
C SER A 159 -2.80 -3.12 -9.47
N ARG A 160 -1.91 -4.06 -9.75
CA ARG A 160 -2.04 -5.47 -9.33
C ARG A 160 -1.65 -5.67 -7.86
N LEU A 161 -0.88 -4.74 -7.31
CA LEU A 161 -0.43 -4.73 -5.92
C LEU A 161 -1.35 -3.87 -5.05
N GLU A 162 -1.93 -2.84 -5.64
CA GLU A 162 -2.87 -1.93 -5.00
C GLU A 162 -4.13 -1.79 -5.85
N THR A 163 -5.04 -2.76 -5.73
CA THR A 163 -6.23 -3.01 -6.58
C THR A 163 -7.22 -1.84 -6.77
N HIS A 164 -6.92 -0.66 -6.22
CA HIS A 164 -7.75 0.53 -6.27
C HIS A 164 -6.97 1.79 -6.72
N ALA A 165 -5.71 1.65 -7.12
CA ALA A 165 -4.87 2.74 -7.58
C ALA A 165 -4.62 2.65 -9.08
N GLY A 166 -4.89 3.72 -9.81
CA GLY A 166 -4.47 3.84 -11.21
C GLY A 166 -2.94 3.80 -11.32
N ALA A 167 -2.43 2.96 -12.22
CA ALA A 167 -1.02 2.70 -12.41
C ALA A 167 -0.63 2.83 -13.88
N ILE A 168 0.62 3.20 -14.12
CA ILE A 168 1.23 3.15 -15.45
C ILE A 168 1.89 1.79 -15.61
N PHE A 169 1.48 1.09 -16.64
CA PHE A 169 2.05 -0.18 -17.09
C PHE A 169 2.75 0.01 -18.43
N LEU A 170 3.73 -0.84 -18.73
CA LEU A 170 4.22 -1.01 -20.09
C LEU A 170 3.09 -1.48 -21.02
N ALA A 171 3.03 -0.92 -22.22
CA ALA A 171 1.90 -1.09 -23.14
C ALA A 171 1.74 -2.56 -23.58
N THR A 172 2.86 -3.23 -23.87
CA THR A 172 2.90 -4.58 -24.43
C THR A 172 3.58 -5.59 -23.51
N GLU A 173 3.24 -6.87 -23.66
CA GLU A 173 3.92 -7.97 -22.98
C GLU A 173 5.39 -8.09 -23.39
N GLU A 174 5.72 -7.74 -24.64
CA GLU A 174 7.12 -7.71 -25.10
C GLU A 174 7.93 -6.74 -24.25
N LEU A 175 7.44 -5.50 -24.08
CA LEU A 175 8.07 -4.50 -23.23
C LEU A 175 8.18 -4.98 -21.77
N ALA A 176 7.10 -5.55 -21.22
CA ALA A 176 7.09 -6.05 -19.85
C ALA A 176 8.12 -7.16 -19.58
N ASN A 177 8.40 -8.00 -20.58
CA ASN A 177 9.31 -9.13 -20.45
C ASN A 177 10.79 -8.81 -20.75
N ARG A 178 11.12 -7.56 -21.15
CA ARG A 178 12.50 -7.16 -21.51
C ARG A 178 13.47 -7.23 -20.33
N ASN A 179 13.03 -6.89 -19.12
CA ASN A 179 13.86 -7.04 -17.92
C ASN A 179 13.15 -7.89 -16.83
N GLU A 180 13.94 -8.47 -15.92
CA GLU A 180 13.42 -9.28 -14.80
C GLU A 180 12.46 -8.48 -13.91
N THR A 181 12.86 -7.25 -13.59
CA THR A 181 12.19 -6.36 -12.64
C THR A 181 10.77 -6.02 -13.06
N THR A 182 10.56 -5.65 -14.32
CA THR A 182 9.26 -5.36 -14.93
C THR A 182 8.47 -6.64 -15.12
N ARG A 183 9.12 -7.76 -15.44
CA ARG A 183 8.46 -9.08 -15.52
C ARG A 183 7.88 -9.50 -14.17
N GLN A 184 8.63 -9.35 -13.08
CA GLN A 184 8.17 -9.65 -11.71
C GLN A 184 6.92 -8.85 -11.32
N LEU A 185 6.78 -7.65 -11.86
CA LEU A 185 5.67 -6.74 -11.61
C LEU A 185 4.62 -6.74 -12.73
N ASN A 186 4.72 -7.65 -13.70
CA ASN A 186 3.84 -7.76 -14.87
C ASN A 186 3.69 -6.44 -15.64
N GLY A 187 4.80 -5.73 -15.82
CA GLY A 187 4.88 -4.46 -16.52
C GLY A 187 4.42 -3.25 -15.71
N GLU A 188 4.03 -3.39 -14.44
CA GLU A 188 3.69 -2.23 -13.60
C GLU A 188 4.95 -1.41 -13.29
N CYS A 189 4.97 -0.15 -13.75
CA CYS A 189 6.12 0.75 -13.55
C CYS A 189 5.92 1.66 -12.34
N VAL A 190 4.73 2.24 -12.19
CA VAL A 190 4.39 3.16 -11.11
C VAL A 190 2.91 3.15 -10.79
N HIS A 191 2.55 3.32 -9.52
CA HIS A 191 1.20 3.67 -9.09
C HIS A 191 1.20 4.72 -7.98
N VAL A 192 0.09 5.45 -7.85
CA VAL A 192 -0.08 6.53 -6.86
C VAL A 192 -1.13 6.11 -5.83
N HIS A 193 -0.83 6.28 -4.54
CA HIS A 193 -1.75 6.01 -3.42
C HIS A 193 -2.84 7.10 -3.28
N ARG A 194 -3.66 7.29 -4.33
CA ARG A 194 -4.66 8.36 -4.47
C ARG A 194 -5.72 8.39 -3.38
N LEU A 195 -6.05 7.23 -2.81
CA LEU A 195 -7.04 7.13 -1.74
C LEU A 195 -6.56 7.72 -0.41
N LYS A 196 -5.27 8.00 -0.26
CA LYS A 196 -4.72 8.41 1.02
C LYS A 196 -3.66 9.50 0.93
N ASP A 197 -2.42 9.10 0.70
CA ASP A 197 -1.25 9.92 1.01
C ASP A 197 -0.57 10.51 -0.23
N TYR A 198 -0.90 10.03 -1.44
CA TYR A 198 -0.26 10.43 -2.71
C TYR A 198 1.25 10.11 -2.78
N SER A 199 1.75 9.22 -1.93
CA SER A 199 3.04 8.56 -2.16
C SER A 199 2.91 7.57 -3.33
N LEU A 200 4.05 7.21 -3.91
CA LEU A 200 4.08 6.43 -5.14
C LEU A 200 4.92 5.18 -4.94
N HIS A 201 4.41 4.05 -5.39
CA HIS A 201 5.26 2.91 -5.65
C HIS A 201 5.75 2.94 -7.08
N MET A 202 7.05 2.74 -7.27
CA MET A 202 7.64 2.64 -8.60
C MET A 202 8.87 1.76 -8.63
N VAL A 203 9.32 1.46 -9.84
CA VAL A 203 10.53 0.69 -10.12
C VAL A 203 11.58 1.61 -10.72
N LEU A 204 12.79 1.61 -10.17
CA LEU A 204 13.90 2.42 -10.69
C LEU A 204 15.15 1.57 -10.89
N ALA A 205 16.06 1.98 -11.77
CA ALA A 205 17.36 1.32 -11.87
C ALA A 205 18.11 1.38 -10.52
N PRO A 206 19.01 0.42 -10.21
CA PRO A 206 19.75 0.42 -8.95
C PRO A 206 20.51 1.72 -8.67
N ALA A 207 21.13 2.33 -9.70
CA ALA A 207 21.81 3.61 -9.55
C ALA A 207 20.83 4.75 -9.17
N ASP A 208 19.65 4.77 -9.78
CA ASP A 208 18.61 5.76 -9.51
C ASP A 208 17.99 5.57 -8.12
N CYS A 209 17.74 4.32 -7.74
CA CYS A 209 17.34 3.97 -6.38
C CYS A 209 18.31 4.60 -5.39
N LYS A 210 19.62 4.32 -5.53
CA LYS A 210 20.64 4.85 -4.61
C LYS A 210 20.59 6.38 -4.52
N LYS A 211 20.53 7.08 -5.65
CA LYS A 211 20.43 8.56 -5.68
C LYS A 211 19.19 9.05 -4.91
N VAL A 212 18.04 8.44 -5.15
CA VAL A 212 16.76 8.77 -4.47
C VAL A 212 16.84 8.53 -2.95
N PHE A 213 17.46 7.42 -2.53
CA PHE A 213 17.67 7.13 -1.11
C PHE A 213 18.62 8.11 -0.44
N ASP A 214 19.76 8.40 -1.05
CA ASP A 214 20.78 9.31 -0.54
C ASP A 214 20.23 10.75 -0.38
N ALA A 215 19.33 11.14 -1.28
CA ALA A 215 18.64 12.43 -1.23
C ALA A 215 17.44 12.46 -0.25
N GLY A 216 17.10 11.34 0.38
CA GLY A 216 16.00 11.26 1.35
C GLY A 216 14.60 11.28 0.73
N TRP A 217 14.49 10.91 -0.55
CA TRP A 217 13.25 11.02 -1.35
C TRP A 217 12.46 9.72 -1.52
N GLY A 218 13.04 8.59 -1.13
CA GLY A 218 12.34 7.32 -1.13
C GLY A 218 12.78 6.39 -0.02
N GLN A 219 12.02 5.30 0.09
CA GLN A 219 12.40 4.11 0.84
C GLN A 219 12.02 2.85 0.05
N ARG A 220 12.56 1.67 0.36
CA ARG A 220 12.14 0.39 -0.25
C ARG A 220 10.78 -0.01 0.28
N HIS A 221 10.08 -0.84 -0.49
CA HIS A 221 8.99 -1.62 0.08
C HIS A 221 9.51 -2.69 1.03
N GLY A 222 8.81 -2.93 2.13
CA GLY A 222 9.26 -3.83 3.20
C GLY A 222 9.51 -5.26 2.75
N PHE A 223 8.81 -5.71 1.70
CA PHE A 223 9.00 -7.04 1.08
C PHE A 223 9.85 -7.04 -0.19
N SER A 224 10.45 -5.92 -0.59
CA SER A 224 11.33 -5.88 -1.75
C SER A 224 12.54 -6.80 -1.55
N GLY A 225 12.88 -7.59 -2.57
CA GLY A 225 13.94 -8.60 -2.52
C GLY A 225 13.61 -9.81 -1.63
N VAL A 226 12.33 -10.02 -1.31
CA VAL A 226 11.85 -11.19 -0.56
C VAL A 226 10.90 -12.00 -1.43
N LYS A 227 11.04 -13.32 -1.37
CA LYS A 227 10.08 -14.28 -1.93
C LYS A 227 9.23 -14.81 -0.79
N ILE A 228 7.96 -14.42 -0.73
CA ILE A 228 7.03 -14.90 0.29
C ILE A 228 6.25 -16.09 -0.28
N PRO A 229 6.34 -17.31 0.31
CA PRO A 229 5.64 -18.48 -0.19
C PRO A 229 4.12 -18.29 -0.25
N ARG A 230 3.49 -18.87 -1.28
CA ARG A 230 2.04 -18.82 -1.52
C ARG A 230 1.19 -19.19 -0.29
N ALA A 231 1.68 -20.14 0.51
CA ALA A 231 0.99 -20.62 1.71
C ALA A 231 0.72 -19.51 2.75
N LEU A 232 1.58 -18.49 2.81
CA LEU A 232 1.46 -17.38 3.76
C LEU A 232 0.64 -16.20 3.22
N MET A 233 0.27 -16.23 1.93
CA MET A 233 -0.37 -15.10 1.24
C MET A 233 -1.62 -15.52 0.47
N GLY A 234 -2.38 -16.49 1.01
CA GLY A 234 -3.67 -16.91 0.44
C GLY A 234 -3.57 -17.42 -1.00
N GLY A 235 -2.43 -18.02 -1.38
CA GLY A 235 -2.19 -18.56 -2.72
C GLY A 235 -1.40 -17.64 -3.66
N LYS A 236 -1.16 -16.38 -3.31
CA LYS A 236 -0.39 -15.44 -4.14
C LYS A 236 1.11 -15.56 -3.84
N LEU A 237 1.95 -15.71 -4.87
CA LEU A 237 3.40 -15.60 -4.70
C LEU A 237 3.72 -14.10 -4.73
N ILE A 238 4.37 -13.59 -3.68
CA ILE A 238 4.93 -12.24 -3.71
C ILE A 238 6.43 -12.34 -3.89
N GLU A 239 6.87 -11.90 -5.06
CA GLU A 239 8.27 -11.70 -5.43
C GLU A 239 8.38 -10.27 -5.93
N LEU A 240 8.85 -9.37 -5.05
CA LEU A 240 9.04 -7.97 -5.40
C LEU A 240 10.53 -7.73 -5.67
N PRO A 241 10.89 -7.02 -6.75
CA PRO A 241 12.28 -6.69 -7.02
C PRO A 241 12.85 -5.80 -5.92
N SER A 242 14.18 -5.80 -5.78
CA SER A 242 14.83 -4.90 -4.81
C SER A 242 14.57 -3.42 -5.10
N GLU A 243 14.36 -3.11 -6.37
CA GLU A 243 14.12 -1.82 -7.03
C GLU A 243 12.69 -1.31 -6.87
N TYR A 244 11.78 -2.13 -6.33
CA TYR A 244 10.44 -1.68 -6.01
C TYR A 244 10.48 -0.79 -4.76
N VAL A 245 10.32 0.51 -4.98
CA VAL A 245 10.50 1.57 -3.97
C VAL A 245 9.20 2.33 -3.74
N LEU A 246 9.10 2.94 -2.58
CA LEU A 246 8.14 3.97 -2.22
C LEU A 246 8.83 5.33 -2.34
N VAL A 247 8.35 6.19 -3.24
CA VAL A 247 8.69 7.61 -3.30
C VAL A 247 7.68 8.40 -2.47
N TYR A 248 8.18 9.32 -1.65
CA TYR A 248 7.33 10.10 -0.75
C TYR A 248 6.40 11.04 -1.51
N ALA A 249 5.26 11.35 -0.89
CA ALA A 249 4.26 12.22 -1.49
C ALA A 249 4.82 13.64 -1.74
N PRO A 250 4.66 14.20 -2.95
CA PRO A 250 5.08 15.57 -3.22
C PRO A 250 4.14 16.55 -2.51
N ARG A 251 4.69 17.65 -2.00
CA ARG A 251 3.98 18.69 -1.21
C ARG A 251 3.87 20.02 -1.93
N THR A 252 4.65 20.21 -3.00
CA THR A 252 4.64 21.41 -3.84
C THR A 252 4.71 21.00 -5.31
N LYS A 253 4.52 21.96 -6.23
CA LYS A 253 4.60 21.70 -7.68
C LYS A 253 6.01 21.35 -8.13
N GLU A 254 7.02 21.92 -7.49
CA GLU A 254 8.42 21.60 -7.71
C GLU A 254 8.72 20.16 -7.28
N GLU A 255 8.17 19.73 -6.13
CA GLU A 255 8.24 18.32 -5.71
C GLU A 255 7.48 17.40 -6.69
N VAL A 256 6.37 17.85 -7.28
CA VAL A 256 5.66 17.10 -8.35
C VAL A 256 6.56 16.95 -9.58
N ALA A 257 7.25 18.01 -10.02
CA ALA A 257 8.17 17.96 -11.15
C ALA A 257 9.29 16.93 -10.94
N LEU A 258 9.87 16.90 -9.73
CA LEU A 258 10.84 15.87 -9.34
C LEU A 258 10.23 14.46 -9.44
N VAL A 259 9.07 14.23 -8.83
CA VAL A 259 8.38 12.93 -8.84
C VAL A 259 8.06 12.46 -10.27
N LEU A 260 7.69 13.37 -11.17
CA LEU A 260 7.49 13.06 -12.59
C LEU A 260 8.81 12.73 -13.29
N GLY A 261 9.90 13.40 -12.95
CA GLY A 261 11.24 13.04 -13.41
C GLY A 261 11.63 11.62 -13.01
N LEU A 262 11.36 11.23 -11.76
CA LEU A 262 11.55 9.85 -11.28
C LEU A 262 10.61 8.88 -12.02
N THR A 263 9.37 9.29 -12.24
CA THR A 263 8.38 8.49 -12.98
C THR A 263 8.85 8.22 -14.40
N LYS A 264 9.35 9.22 -15.13
CA LYS A 264 9.92 9.04 -16.47
C LYS A 264 11.08 8.04 -16.48
N ALA A 265 11.96 8.08 -15.48
CA ALA A 265 13.03 7.09 -15.34
C ALA A 265 12.48 5.66 -15.12
N SER A 266 11.37 5.51 -14.39
CA SER A 266 10.71 4.20 -14.21
C SER A 266 10.14 3.58 -15.49
N LEU A 267 9.93 4.39 -16.54
CA LEU A 267 9.42 3.92 -17.83
C LEU A 267 10.53 3.43 -18.77
N ARG A 268 11.80 3.54 -18.38
CA ARG A 268 12.96 3.15 -19.18
C ARG A 268 13.70 1.94 -18.58
N PRO A 269 13.09 0.74 -18.57
CA PRO A 269 13.84 -0.48 -18.31
C PRO A 269 14.78 -0.70 -19.50
N ASP A 270 16.09 -0.63 -19.28
CA ASP A 270 17.23 -1.01 -20.15
C ASP A 270 16.99 -1.11 -21.69
N ASP A 271 17.74 -0.31 -22.47
CA ASP A 271 17.66 -0.10 -23.94
C ASP A 271 16.53 0.83 -24.46
N MET A 272 16.02 1.75 -23.65
CA MET A 272 14.99 2.74 -24.04
C MET A 272 15.53 4.14 -24.36
N ASP A 273 16.74 4.26 -24.90
CA ASP A 273 17.30 5.55 -25.34
C ASP A 273 16.59 6.15 -26.58
N ALA A 274 15.64 5.43 -27.18
CA ALA A 274 15.07 5.80 -28.48
C ALA A 274 13.65 6.41 -28.47
N LEU A 275 12.91 6.45 -27.35
CA LEU A 275 11.45 6.72 -27.42
C LEU A 275 10.88 7.78 -26.46
N ILE A 276 11.70 8.38 -25.59
CA ILE A 276 11.29 9.55 -24.81
C ILE A 276 12.29 10.67 -25.12
N PRO A 277 11.95 11.63 -25.99
CA PRO A 277 12.85 12.75 -26.29
C PRO A 277 13.26 13.48 -25.01
N SER A 278 14.54 13.88 -24.92
CA SER A 278 15.03 14.73 -23.84
C SER A 278 14.35 16.11 -23.92
N PRO A 279 14.15 16.81 -22.78
CA PRO A 279 13.64 18.18 -22.79
C PRO A 279 14.60 19.20 -23.43
N SER A 280 15.81 18.79 -23.83
CA SER A 280 16.88 19.65 -24.34
C SER A 280 16.81 19.91 -25.84
N ASP A 281 15.94 19.22 -26.59
CA ASP A 281 15.74 19.53 -28.00
C ASP A 281 14.74 20.68 -28.12
N GLY A 282 15.30 21.87 -28.30
CA GLY A 282 14.59 23.14 -28.28
C GLY A 282 13.31 23.13 -29.09
N LEU A 283 12.19 23.43 -28.42
CA LEU A 283 11.01 23.99 -29.06
C LEU A 283 11.38 25.39 -29.55
N ASP A 284 11.83 25.46 -30.80
CA ASP A 284 11.82 26.71 -31.55
C ASP A 284 10.36 27.16 -31.68
N MET A 285 10.07 28.35 -31.16
CA MET A 285 8.71 28.85 -30.93
C MET A 285 8.03 29.32 -32.23
N HIS A 286 8.52 28.88 -33.39
CA HIS A 286 8.11 29.35 -34.71
C HIS A 286 7.47 28.31 -35.63
N ASP A 287 7.47 27.02 -35.29
CA ASP A 287 6.91 25.97 -36.17
C ASP A 287 5.71 25.20 -35.57
N LEU A 288 4.68 25.93 -35.13
CA LEU A 288 3.35 25.34 -34.96
C LEU A 288 2.45 25.74 -36.13
N PRO A 289 1.93 24.80 -36.93
CA PRO A 289 0.84 25.11 -37.85
C PRO A 289 -0.39 25.49 -37.04
N VAL A 290 -0.79 26.75 -37.18
CA VAL A 290 -2.05 27.30 -36.71
C VAL A 290 -3.19 26.51 -37.36
N CYS A 291 -3.89 25.70 -36.56
CA CYS A 291 -5.25 25.27 -36.84
C CYS A 291 -6.09 25.38 -35.56
N MET A 292 -6.61 26.59 -35.35
CA MET A 292 -7.77 26.85 -34.51
C MET A 292 -9.02 26.27 -35.17
N HIS A 293 -9.74 25.37 -34.50
CA HIS A 293 -11.06 25.71 -33.95
C HIS A 293 -11.74 24.53 -33.23
N GLY A 294 -12.06 24.76 -31.96
CA GLY A 294 -13.41 24.48 -31.44
C GLY A 294 -13.68 23.11 -30.83
N LEU A 295 -13.18 22.86 -29.62
CA LEU A 295 -13.92 22.01 -28.66
C LEU A 295 -13.87 22.66 -27.27
N ARG A 296 -15.04 23.13 -26.85
CA ARG A 296 -15.32 23.68 -25.52
C ARG A 296 -14.85 22.69 -24.44
N SER A 297 -14.01 23.20 -23.55
CA SER A 297 -13.74 22.64 -22.23
C SER A 297 -15.06 22.39 -21.50
N GLY A 298 -15.36 21.15 -21.14
CA GLY A 298 -16.58 20.81 -20.41
C GLY A 298 -16.98 19.33 -20.32
N ASN A 299 -16.35 18.41 -21.08
CA ASN A 299 -16.93 17.06 -21.21
C ASN A 299 -15.98 15.85 -21.02
N ILE A 300 -14.81 16.04 -20.42
CA ILE A 300 -13.82 14.95 -20.27
C ILE A 300 -14.12 14.09 -19.02
N MET A 301 -14.55 14.69 -17.90
CA MET A 301 -15.01 13.97 -16.70
C MET A 301 -16.24 13.08 -16.98
N ALA A 302 -17.17 13.56 -17.82
CA ALA A 302 -18.39 12.82 -18.15
C ALA A 302 -18.10 11.54 -18.96
N ARG A 303 -17.10 11.55 -19.85
CA ARG A 303 -16.75 10.37 -20.67
C ARG A 303 -16.12 9.24 -19.84
N SER A 304 -15.33 9.57 -18.83
CA SER A 304 -14.72 8.58 -17.94
C SER A 304 -15.77 7.95 -16.98
N MET A 305 -16.72 8.76 -16.49
CA MET A 305 -17.85 8.28 -15.67
C MET A 305 -18.84 7.41 -16.48
N HIS A 306 -19.04 7.72 -17.76
CA HIS A 306 -19.92 6.93 -18.64
C HIS A 306 -19.32 5.55 -18.97
N ALA A 307 -18.00 5.45 -19.11
CA ALA A 307 -17.29 4.18 -19.27
C ALA A 307 -17.30 3.33 -17.98
N LEU A 308 -17.26 3.98 -16.81
CA LEU A 308 -17.42 3.30 -15.51
C LEU A 308 -18.85 2.77 -15.31
N GLY A 309 -19.86 3.55 -15.70
CA GLY A 309 -21.27 3.18 -15.61
C GLY A 309 -21.67 2.04 -16.58
N ALA A 310 -21.09 2.00 -17.78
CA ALA A 310 -21.34 0.94 -18.75
C ALA A 310 -20.80 -0.42 -18.27
N ASN A 311 -19.62 -0.46 -17.65
CA ASN A 311 -19.04 -1.68 -17.06
C ASN A 311 -19.85 -2.22 -15.87
N LEU A 312 -20.54 -1.34 -15.12
CA LEU A 312 -21.42 -1.73 -14.01
C LEU A 312 -22.77 -2.32 -14.49
N ALA A 313 -23.29 -1.86 -15.63
CA ALA A 313 -24.52 -2.39 -16.24
C ALA A 313 -24.31 -3.81 -16.81
N GLU A 314 -23.13 -4.08 -17.37
CA GLU A 314 -22.77 -5.39 -17.93
C GLU A 314 -22.56 -6.46 -16.83
N GLN A 315 -22.16 -6.05 -15.61
CA GLN A 315 -22.00 -6.98 -14.48
C GLN A 315 -23.29 -7.27 -13.69
N THR A 316 -24.34 -6.44 -13.81
CA THR A 316 -25.52 -6.52 -12.91
C THR A 316 -26.87 -6.70 -13.61
N GLY A 317 -26.93 -6.57 -14.94
CA GLY A 317 -28.13 -6.92 -15.73
C GLY A 317 -29.37 -6.07 -15.45
N ARG A 318 -29.21 -4.86 -14.89
CA ARG A 318 -30.33 -3.91 -14.69
C ARG A 318 -30.06 -2.59 -15.43
N PRO A 319 -31.05 -2.03 -16.14
CA PRO A 319 -30.90 -0.75 -16.83
C PRO A 319 -30.85 0.41 -15.82
N SER A 320 -29.93 1.36 -16.03
CA SER A 320 -29.85 2.61 -15.30
C SER A 320 -30.72 3.68 -15.96
N VAL A 321 -31.50 4.42 -15.16
CA VAL A 321 -32.25 5.61 -15.60
C VAL A 321 -31.39 6.84 -15.27
N PRO A 322 -31.21 7.82 -16.17
CA PRO A 322 -30.43 9.02 -15.88
C PRO A 322 -31.22 9.97 -14.97
N ILE A 323 -30.58 10.48 -13.91
CA ILE A 323 -31.08 11.61 -13.13
C ILE A 323 -30.30 12.86 -13.61
N GLU A 324 -31.01 13.85 -14.14
CA GLU A 324 -30.47 15.17 -14.46
C GLU A 324 -30.02 15.88 -13.17
N ALA A 325 -28.79 16.40 -13.17
CA ALA A 325 -28.25 17.19 -12.08
C ALA A 325 -28.64 18.67 -12.27
N THR A 326 -29.54 19.16 -11.43
CA THR A 326 -29.72 20.62 -11.22
C THR A 326 -29.01 21.05 -9.95
N SER A 327 -28.24 22.14 -10.07
CA SER A 327 -27.51 22.81 -9.00
C SER A 327 -28.43 23.32 -7.89
N ASN A 328 -28.11 23.03 -6.62
CA ASN A 328 -27.88 24.00 -5.55
C ASN A 328 -27.77 23.30 -4.18
N SER A 329 -26.83 23.79 -3.37
CA SER A 329 -26.68 23.67 -1.91
C SER A 329 -27.67 22.78 -1.13
N ALA A 330 -27.16 21.80 -0.38
CA ALA A 330 -27.57 21.55 1.01
C ALA A 330 -26.73 20.44 1.68
N GLU A 331 -26.64 20.57 2.99
CA GLU A 331 -25.98 19.77 4.00
C GLU A 331 -26.27 18.26 3.90
N TRP A 332 -25.27 17.43 4.26
CA TRP A 332 -25.47 16.00 4.46
C TRP A 332 -25.75 15.72 5.95
N GLU A 333 -27.02 15.59 6.31
CA GLU A 333 -27.42 14.83 7.50
C GLU A 333 -27.60 13.37 7.10
N THR A 334 -26.82 12.48 7.71
CA THR A 334 -26.87 11.05 7.46
C THR A 334 -27.97 10.41 8.31
N ALA A 335 -29.19 10.29 7.77
CA ALA A 335 -30.26 9.49 8.37
C ALA A 335 -30.16 8.03 7.92
N PHE A 336 -29.83 7.12 8.85
CA PHE A 336 -29.89 5.68 8.65
C PHE A 336 -31.34 5.19 8.70
N HIS A 337 -31.87 4.71 7.58
CA HIS A 337 -33.12 3.95 7.56
C HIS A 337 -32.83 2.47 7.33
N VAL A 338 -32.96 1.69 8.39
CA VAL A 338 -32.94 0.22 8.34
C VAL A 338 -34.32 -0.26 7.92
N SER A 339 -34.39 -1.21 6.98
CA SER A 339 -35.60 -2.02 6.75
C SER A 339 -35.24 -3.50 6.63
N PRO A 340 -36.10 -4.42 7.12
CA PRO A 340 -35.70 -5.78 7.45
C PRO A 340 -35.77 -6.72 6.23
N LEU A 341 -34.81 -7.64 6.17
CA LEU A 341 -34.71 -8.72 5.19
C LEU A 341 -35.92 -9.66 5.25
N ARG A 342 -36.58 -9.88 4.10
CA ARG A 342 -37.47 -11.02 3.85
C ARG A 342 -36.64 -12.22 3.38
N SER A 343 -36.78 -13.36 4.06
CA SER A 343 -36.22 -14.66 3.67
C SER A 343 -36.89 -15.22 2.40
N PRO A 344 -36.16 -15.91 1.50
CA PRO A 344 -36.77 -16.81 0.53
C PRO A 344 -36.82 -18.25 1.05
N ALA A 345 -37.94 -18.89 0.74
CA ALA A 345 -38.31 -20.24 1.12
C ALA A 345 -37.43 -21.33 0.49
N VAL A 346 -37.27 -22.39 1.27
CA VAL A 346 -36.64 -23.68 0.95
C VAL A 346 -37.43 -24.41 -0.13
N ARG A 347 -36.74 -24.92 -1.16
CA ARG A 347 -37.25 -25.97 -2.05
C ARG A 347 -36.39 -27.23 -1.89
N HIS A 348 -37.01 -28.28 -1.36
CA HIS A 348 -36.47 -29.64 -1.32
C HIS A 348 -36.34 -30.24 -2.73
N ARG A 349 -35.22 -30.90 -3.02
CA ARG A 349 -35.17 -32.13 -3.81
C ARG A 349 -34.09 -33.06 -3.26
N ASN A 350 -34.51 -34.26 -2.88
CA ASN A 350 -33.67 -35.40 -2.53
C ASN A 350 -33.09 -36.05 -3.79
N ALA A 351 -31.83 -36.48 -3.73
CA ALA A 351 -31.36 -37.70 -4.37
C ALA A 351 -30.11 -38.22 -3.64
N PHE A 352 -30.22 -39.47 -3.18
CA PHE A 352 -29.19 -40.31 -2.57
C PHE A 352 -28.13 -40.73 -3.61
N SER A 353 -26.87 -40.92 -3.16
CA SER A 353 -26.11 -42.19 -3.27
C SER A 353 -24.59 -41.99 -3.20
N SER A 354 -23.96 -42.76 -2.28
CA SER A 354 -22.58 -43.30 -2.28
C SER A 354 -21.40 -42.32 -2.53
N GLY A 355 -20.50 -42.04 -1.60
CA GLY A 355 -19.81 -42.94 -0.69
C GLY A 355 -18.41 -43.24 -1.22
N SER A 356 -17.37 -42.59 -0.66
CA SER A 356 -16.02 -43.14 -0.46
C SER A 356 -15.14 -42.13 0.28
N SER A 357 -14.78 -42.51 1.49
CA SER A 357 -13.77 -41.88 2.33
C SER A 357 -12.39 -42.30 1.83
N VAL A 358 -11.48 -41.37 1.57
CA VAL A 358 -10.08 -41.69 1.28
C VAL A 358 -9.21 -41.14 2.39
N LEU A 359 -8.75 -42.05 3.24
CA LEU A 359 -7.63 -41.88 4.17
C LEU A 359 -6.37 -41.49 3.39
N LEU A 360 -5.75 -40.38 3.75
CA LEU A 360 -4.41 -40.03 3.29
C LEU A 360 -3.37 -40.67 4.23
N SER A 361 -2.76 -41.77 3.80
CA SER A 361 -1.65 -42.42 4.49
C SER A 361 -0.33 -41.75 4.10
N LEU A 362 0.38 -41.17 5.07
CA LEU A 362 1.76 -40.70 4.94
C LEU A 362 2.70 -41.90 4.78
N ARG A 363 3.40 -42.00 3.64
CA ARG A 363 4.60 -42.85 3.48
C ARG A 363 5.83 -41.93 3.54
N LEU A 364 6.63 -42.07 4.61
CA LEU A 364 8.01 -41.58 4.62
C LEU A 364 8.85 -42.52 3.73
N GLY A 365 9.41 -41.97 2.65
CA GLY A 365 10.48 -42.61 1.88
C GLY A 365 11.82 -41.94 2.22
N ASN A 366 12.64 -42.63 3.02
CA ASN A 366 14.06 -42.31 3.16
C ASN A 366 14.77 -42.72 1.88
N THR A 367 15.50 -41.78 1.26
CA THR A 367 16.53 -42.15 0.26
C THR A 367 17.81 -41.41 0.60
N ILE A 368 18.75 -42.20 1.12
CA ILE A 368 20.16 -41.88 1.32
C ILE A 368 20.79 -41.71 -0.06
N ARG A 369 21.50 -40.61 -0.30
CA ARG A 369 22.33 -40.44 -1.50
C ARG A 369 23.79 -40.30 -1.08
N GLU A 370 24.56 -41.34 -1.43
CA GLU A 370 26.00 -41.46 -1.27
C GLU A 370 26.76 -40.34 -2.00
N ARG A 371 27.83 -39.91 -1.34
CA ARG A 371 28.82 -38.92 -1.76
C ARG A 371 29.90 -39.66 -2.55
N ARG A 372 30.16 -39.29 -3.81
CA ARG A 372 31.38 -39.69 -4.55
C ARG A 372 32.27 -38.47 -4.71
N GLU A 373 33.50 -38.59 -4.22
CA GLU A 373 34.59 -37.66 -4.51
C GLU A 373 35.26 -37.98 -5.86
N PRO A 374 35.88 -36.99 -6.53
CA PRO A 374 36.65 -37.22 -7.74
C PRO A 374 38.12 -37.57 -7.44
N VAL A 375 38.65 -38.54 -8.20
CA VAL A 375 40.09 -38.87 -8.32
C VAL A 375 40.68 -38.08 -9.49
N PRO A 376 41.92 -37.56 -9.41
CA PRO A 376 42.51 -36.70 -10.43
C PRO A 376 43.13 -37.49 -11.59
N GLY A 377 43.09 -36.89 -12.78
CA GLY A 377 43.81 -37.31 -13.98
C GLY A 377 44.03 -36.10 -14.88
#